data_AF-A0AA41UJU9-F1
#
_entry.id   AF-A0AA41UJU9-F1
#
_cell.length_a   1.000
_cell.length_b   1.000
_cell.length_c   1.000
_cell.angle_alpha   90.00
_cell.angle_beta   90.00
_cell.angle_gamma   90.00
#
_symmetry.space_group_name_H-M   'P 1'
#
loop_
_entity.id
_entity.type
_entity.pdbx_description
1 polymer ?
#
loop_
_entity_poly.entity_id
_entity_poly.type
_entity_poly.pdbx_seq_one_letter_code
_entity_poly.pdbx_strand_id
1 'polypeptide(L)' 'MKTTSKTIETLRNRLARVESELAEAQRRMPAHSIKPPQMAALLALEDERDTLLEQIKSIGDGDP' A
#
# COMPACT_ATOMS: atom_id res chain seq x y z
N MET A 1 -26.00 3.62 -3.92
CA MET A 1 -24.86 3.59 -2.96
C MET A 1 -24.12 2.24 -2.87
N LYS A 2 -24.35 1.23 -3.74
CA LYS A 2 -23.66 -0.07 -3.63
C LYS A 2 -22.24 -0.10 -4.23
N THR A 3 -21.93 0.79 -5.18
CA THR A 3 -20.67 0.75 -5.94
C THR A 3 -19.48 1.28 -5.12
N THR A 4 -19.67 2.38 -4.39
CA THR A 4 -18.64 3.02 -3.55
C THR A 4 -18.12 2.08 -2.46
N SER A 5 -19.03 1.32 -1.83
CA SER A 5 -18.68 0.33 -0.78
C SER A 5 -17.82 -0.82 -1.31
N LYS A 6 -18.09 -1.30 -2.53
CA LYS A 6 -17.28 -2.36 -3.16
C LYS A 6 -15.90 -1.85 -3.60
N THR A 7 -15.82 -0.58 -4.01
CA THR A 7 -14.55 0.08 -4.38
C THR A 7 -13.65 0.29 -3.16
N ILE A 8 -14.18 0.81 -2.05
CA ILE A 8 -13.37 1.03 -0.83
C ILE A 8 -12.88 -0.29 -0.21
N GLU A 9 -13.69 -1.34 -0.24
CA GLU A 9 -13.28 -2.68 0.21
C GLU A 9 -12.13 -3.22 -0.65
N THR A 10 -12.20 -3.04 -1.98
CA THR A 10 -11.13 -3.44 -2.90
C THR A 10 -9.82 -2.70 -2.60
N LEU A 11 -9.89 -1.40 -2.36
CA LEU A 11 -8.72 -0.59 -2.02
C LEU A 11 -8.10 -1.00 -0.67
N ARG A 12 -8.94 -1.25 0.34
CA ARG A 12 -8.47 -1.74 1.65
C ARG A 12 -7.83 -3.11 1.56
N ASN A 13 -8.39 -4.02 0.76
CA ASN A 13 -7.80 -5.33 0.52
C ASN A 13 -6.45 -5.22 -0.18
N ARG A 14 -6.31 -4.31 -1.15
CA ARG A 14 -5.02 -4.06 -1.80
C ARG A 14 -4.01 -3.44 -0.83
N LEU A 15 -4.42 -2.47 -0.02
CA LEU A 15 -3.60 -1.84 1.00
C LEU A 15 -3.03 -2.87 1.98
N ALA A 16 -3.88 -3.74 2.54
CA ALA A 16 -3.45 -4.80 3.45
C ALA A 16 -2.42 -5.75 2.81
N ARG A 17 -2.57 -6.03 1.52
CA ARG A 17 -1.61 -6.85 0.77
C ARG A 17 -0.27 -6.13 0.57
N VAL A 18 -0.29 -4.86 0.20
CA VAL A 18 0.94 -4.04 0.05
C VAL A 18 1.67 -3.91 1.38
N GLU A 19 0.97 -3.73 2.49
CA GLU A 19 1.57 -3.70 3.84
C GLU A 19 2.23 -5.04 4.20
N SER A 20 1.59 -6.16 3.85
CA SER A 20 2.18 -7.49 4.03
C SER A 20 3.45 -7.68 3.16
N GLU A 21 3.40 -7.25 1.89
CA GLU A 21 4.54 -7.30 0.97
C GLU A 21 5.71 -6.44 1.47
N LEU A 22 5.44 -5.24 2.01
CA LEU A 22 6.42 -4.37 2.67
C LEU A 22 7.08 -5.05 3.87
N ALA A 23 6.28 -5.62 4.77
CA ALA A 23 6.79 -6.30 5.96
C ALA A 23 7.67 -7.50 5.60
N GLU A 24 7.29 -8.28 4.58
CA GLU A 24 8.11 -9.37 4.06
C GLU A 24 9.42 -8.87 3.43
N ALA A 25 9.34 -7.82 2.61
CA ALA A 25 10.51 -7.25 1.96
C ALA A 25 11.51 -6.71 3.00
N GLN A 26 11.03 -6.01 4.02
CA GLN A 26 11.83 -5.52 5.15
C GLN A 26 12.47 -6.66 5.94
N ARG A 27 11.73 -7.74 6.23
CA ARG A 27 12.26 -8.94 6.92
C ARG A 27 13.38 -9.63 6.15
N ARG A 28 13.32 -9.61 4.82
CA ARG A 28 14.35 -10.22 3.95
C ARG A 28 15.57 -9.31 3.75
N MET A 29 15.56 -8.09 4.29
CA MET A 29 16.69 -7.18 4.13
C MET A 29 17.88 -7.60 4.98
N PRO A 30 19.11 -7.57 4.43
CA PRO A 30 20.31 -7.76 5.21
C PRO A 30 20.54 -6.53 6.10
N ALA A 31 20.95 -6.76 7.35
CA ALA A 31 21.12 -5.70 8.36
C ALA A 31 22.14 -4.60 8.00
N HIS A 32 23.04 -4.86 7.04
CA HIS A 32 24.17 -3.98 6.74
C HIS A 32 24.40 -3.74 5.24
N SER A 33 23.52 -4.22 4.33
CA SER A 33 23.77 -4.08 2.89
C SER A 33 22.50 -4.16 2.04
N ILE A 34 21.65 -3.15 2.12
CA ILE A 34 20.49 -3.06 1.23
C ILE A 34 20.97 -2.72 -0.19
N LYS A 35 20.66 -3.58 -1.16
CA LYS A 35 21.06 -3.37 -2.56
C LYS A 35 20.10 -2.38 -3.25
N PRO A 36 20.55 -1.61 -4.26
CA PRO A 36 19.67 -0.67 -4.98
C PRO A 36 18.35 -1.28 -5.52
N PRO A 37 18.33 -2.50 -6.06
CA PRO A 37 17.06 -3.13 -6.47
C PRO A 37 16.11 -3.43 -5.30
N GLN A 38 16.64 -3.69 -4.11
CA GLN A 38 15.85 -3.95 -2.90
C GLN A 38 15.24 -2.64 -2.36
N MET A 39 16.03 -1.55 -2.38
CA MET A 39 15.53 -0.20 -2.08
C MET A 39 14.43 0.21 -3.07
N ALA A 40 14.66 0.05 -4.36
CA ALA A 40 13.69 0.41 -5.39
C ALA A 40 12.37 -0.37 -5.25
N ALA A 41 12.45 -1.66 -4.88
CA ALA A 41 11.25 -2.45 -4.61
C ALA A 41 10.47 -1.98 -3.38
N LEU A 42 11.16 -1.57 -2.30
CA LEU A 42 10.48 -0.96 -1.14
C LEU A 42 9.83 0.36 -1.50
N LEU A 43 10.56 1.26 -2.16
CA LEU A 43 10.05 2.57 -2.53
C LEU A 43 8.79 2.45 -3.40
N ALA A 44 8.78 1.53 -4.36
CA ALA A 44 7.59 1.28 -5.18
C ALA A 44 6.38 0.80 -4.37
N LEU A 45 6.60 -0.03 -3.35
CA LEU A 45 5.53 -0.48 -2.45
C LEU A 45 5.07 0.65 -1.50
N GLU A 46 5.98 1.52 -1.05
CA GLU A 46 5.65 2.70 -0.24
C GLU A 46 4.83 3.71 -1.04
N ASP A 47 5.22 4.00 -2.29
CA ASP A 47 4.47 4.87 -3.21
C ASP A 47 3.06 4.31 -3.49
N GLU A 48 2.94 2.98 -3.68
CA GLU A 48 1.65 2.33 -3.89
C GLU A 48 0.77 2.42 -2.63
N ARG A 49 1.33 2.17 -1.44
CA ARG A 49 0.62 2.31 -0.16
C ARG A 49 0.06 3.72 -0.01
N ASP A 50 0.88 4.73 -0.26
CA ASP A 50 0.50 6.13 -0.08
C ASP A 50 -0.60 6.54 -1.08
N THR A 51 -0.51 6.06 -2.32
CA THR A 51 -1.56 6.23 -3.34
C THR A 51 -2.89 5.60 -2.90
N LEU A 52 -2.86 4.38 -2.35
CA LEU A 52 -4.06 3.69 -1.88
C LEU A 52 -4.69 4.40 -0.67
N LEU A 53 -3.88 4.89 0.25
CA LEU A 53 -4.35 5.67 1.41
C LEU A 53 -5.02 6.97 0.96
N GLU A 54 -4.44 7.67 0.00
CA GLU A 54 -5.04 8.88 -0.58
C GLU A 54 -6.39 8.56 -1.24
N GLN A 55 -6.47 7.50 -2.06
CA GLN A 55 -7.72 7.09 -2.68
C GLN A 55 -8.81 6.71 -1.66
N ILE A 56 -8.44 5.96 -0.61
CA ILE A 56 -9.37 5.59 0.47
C ILE A 56 -9.85 6.85 1.19
N LYS A 57 -8.95 7.78 1.49
CA LYS A 57 -9.28 9.04 2.14
C LYS A 57 -10.22 9.87 1.27
N SER A 58 -9.94 10.04 -0.03
CA SER A 58 -10.81 10.78 -0.95
C SER A 58 -12.22 10.19 -1.07
N ILE A 59 -12.36 8.87 -0.92
CA ILE A 59 -13.67 8.20 -0.92
C ILE A 59 -14.38 8.40 0.43
N GLY A 60 -13.64 8.39 1.55
CA GLY A 60 -14.19 8.58 2.90
C GLY A 60 -14.53 10.04 3.24
N ASP A 61 -13.76 11.01 2.72
CA ASP A 61 -14.00 12.46 2.86
C ASP A 61 -15.07 12.97 1.86
N GLY A 62 -15.49 12.13 0.91
CA GLY A 62 -16.47 12.45 -0.13
C GLY A 62 -17.90 11.97 0.14
N ASP A 63 -18.22 11.51 1.35
CA ASP A 63 -19.57 11.11 1.78
C ASP A 63 -20.16 12.19 2.71
N PRO A 64 -20.96 13.16 2.21
CA PRO A 64 -21.79 14.03 3.04
C PRO A 64 -23.01 13.32 3.63
#